data_AF-A0A7Y6E2L6-F1
#
_entry.id   AF-A0A7Y6E2L6-F1
#
_cell.length_a   1.000
_cell.length_b   1.000
_cell.length_c   1.000
_cell.angle_alpha   90.00
_cell.angle_beta   90.00
_cell.angle_gamma   90.00
#
_symmetry.space_group_name_H-M   'P 1'
#
loop_
_entity.id
_entity.type
_entity.pdbx_description
1 polymer ?
#
loop_
_entity_poly.entity_id
_entity_poly.type
_entity_poly.pdbx_seq_one_letter_code
_entity_poly.pdbx_strand_id
1 'polypeptide(L)'
;ALRVYGPAVGGPGAQPVASAWEVELPGMRLTLTLSPEPARGFSGEGAVLGDLASDQAGGDADLVAALLAWEPRVEVGDLARESGLTPERVRAALVRLGTAGRIGYDVAEAAYFHRELPYDTGRVERMNPRLRDARALLDGDRVTPDGDRYRVAGGGGTYQIRLVGDGTCTCEWWAKHRGGRGPCKHVLAAQMHARRTVTAEKEAVR
;
A
#
# COMPACT_ATOMS: atom_id res chain seq x y z
N ALA A 1 30.14 17.68 1.04
CA ALA A 1 30.83 16.75 1.97
C ALA A 1 30.24 15.34 1.81
N LEU A 2 30.98 14.27 2.14
CA LEU A 2 30.49 12.89 2.15
C LEU A 2 30.47 12.37 3.59
N ARG A 3 29.34 11.84 4.04
CA ARG A 3 29.18 11.15 5.34
C ARG A 3 28.66 9.73 5.10
N VAL A 4 29.11 8.77 5.91
CA VAL A 4 28.66 7.39 5.83
C VAL A 4 28.17 6.94 7.20
N TYR A 5 26.95 6.43 7.25
CA TYR A 5 26.29 5.92 8.44
C TYR A 5 26.11 4.41 8.31
N GLY A 6 26.28 3.70 9.41
CA GLY A 6 26.11 2.25 9.46
C GLY A 6 26.60 1.69 10.79
N PRO A 7 26.30 0.42 11.09
CA PRO A 7 26.84 -0.23 12.26
C PRO A 7 28.36 -0.36 12.13
N ALA A 8 29.05 -0.42 13.28
CA ALA A 8 30.47 -0.67 13.30
C ALA A 8 30.79 -2.02 12.64
N VAL A 9 31.65 -2.00 11.63
CA VAL A 9 32.13 -3.21 10.97
C VAL A 9 33.37 -3.70 11.73
N GLY A 10 33.33 -4.95 12.18
CA GLY A 10 34.50 -5.60 12.77
C GLY A 10 35.66 -5.65 11.77
N GLY A 11 36.86 -5.95 12.24
CA GLY A 11 38.06 -6.04 11.40
C GLY A 11 37.94 -7.05 10.23
N PRO A 12 39.07 -7.37 9.58
CA PRO A 12 39.08 -8.18 8.36
C PRO A 12 38.24 -9.47 8.50
N GLY A 13 37.27 -9.66 7.59
CA GLY A 13 36.37 -10.82 7.58
C GLY A 13 34.94 -10.57 8.10
N ALA A 14 34.62 -9.36 8.54
CA ALA A 14 33.24 -9.00 8.89
C ALA A 14 32.29 -9.09 7.69
N GLN A 15 31.07 -9.54 7.94
CA GLN A 15 30.03 -9.63 6.92
C GLN A 15 29.57 -8.22 6.48
N PRO A 16 29.14 -8.04 5.22
CA PRO A 16 28.56 -6.78 4.76
C PRO A 16 27.41 -6.33 5.65
N VAL A 17 27.30 -5.03 5.87
CA VAL A 17 26.23 -4.40 6.66
C VAL A 17 25.53 -3.33 5.84
N ALA A 18 24.33 -2.94 6.28
CA ALA A 18 23.62 -1.85 5.64
C ALA A 18 24.36 -0.55 5.89
N SER A 19 24.40 0.34 4.91
CA SER A 19 25.00 1.67 5.06
C SER A 19 24.14 2.73 4.38
N ALA A 20 24.18 3.95 4.90
CA ALA A 20 23.62 5.13 4.27
C ALA A 20 24.74 6.11 3.94
N TRP A 21 24.81 6.50 2.67
CA TRP A 21 25.83 7.38 2.13
C TRP A 21 25.18 8.72 1.83
N GLU A 22 25.63 9.75 2.53
CA GLU A 22 25.11 11.10 2.41
C GLU A 22 26.11 11.98 1.67
N VAL A 23 25.67 12.57 0.57
CA VAL A 23 26.40 13.60 -0.15
C VAL A 23 25.68 14.93 -0.01
N GLU A 24 26.38 15.89 0.57
CA GLU A 24 25.93 17.27 0.68
C GLU A 24 26.24 18.03 -0.61
N LEU A 25 25.20 18.64 -1.19
CA LEU A 25 25.21 19.40 -2.44
C LEU A 25 24.62 20.79 -2.18
N PRO A 26 24.85 21.79 -3.06
CA PRO A 26 24.27 23.12 -2.87
C PRO A 26 22.73 23.06 -2.79
N GLY A 27 22.18 23.36 -1.61
CA GLY A 27 20.74 23.39 -1.36
C GLY A 27 20.06 22.02 -1.19
N MET A 28 20.80 20.90 -1.18
CA MET A 28 20.21 19.58 -0.97
C MET A 28 21.16 18.56 -0.35
N ARG A 29 20.56 17.51 0.21
CA ARG A 29 21.24 16.32 0.72
C ARG A 29 20.76 15.11 -0.09
N LEU A 30 21.68 14.41 -0.74
CA LEU A 30 21.39 13.12 -1.39
C LEU A 30 21.80 12.00 -0.44
N THR A 31 20.84 11.16 -0.04
CA THR A 31 21.11 9.95 0.76
C THR A 31 20.88 8.71 -0.09
N LEU A 32 21.92 7.91 -0.27
CA LEU A 32 21.86 6.59 -0.90
C LEU A 32 21.99 5.52 0.19
N THR A 33 20.94 4.72 0.37
CA THR A 33 21.00 3.55 1.25
C THR A 33 21.43 2.33 0.45
N LEU A 34 22.41 1.58 0.95
CA LEU A 34 22.94 0.33 0.38
C LEU A 34 22.66 -0.84 1.31
N SER A 35 22.03 -1.88 0.78
CA SER A 35 21.74 -3.10 1.54
C SER A 35 22.99 -3.97 1.64
N PRO A 36 23.08 -4.85 2.66
CA PRO A 36 24.18 -5.82 2.75
C PRO A 36 24.28 -6.73 1.53
N GLU A 37 23.12 -7.12 0.97
CA GLU A 37 22.98 -8.06 -0.13
C GLU A 37 21.75 -7.69 -0.99
N PRO A 38 21.67 -8.12 -2.26
CA PRO A 38 20.55 -7.78 -3.15
C PRO A 38 19.19 -8.30 -2.66
N ALA A 39 19.16 -9.45 -1.99
CA ALA A 39 17.94 -10.06 -1.47
C ALA A 39 17.59 -9.58 -0.04
N ARG A 40 18.47 -8.81 0.61
CA ARG A 40 18.29 -8.38 2.00
C ARG A 40 17.85 -6.91 2.03
N GLY A 41 16.54 -6.68 2.05
CA GLY A 41 15.96 -5.33 2.05
C GLY A 41 16.32 -4.49 3.28
N PHE A 42 16.10 -3.18 3.18
CA PHE A 42 16.30 -2.20 4.27
C PHE A 42 15.29 -2.31 5.41
N SER A 43 14.14 -2.97 5.16
CA SER A 43 13.06 -3.06 6.15
C SER A 43 13.50 -3.73 7.45
N GLY A 44 14.64 -4.44 7.45
CA GLY A 44 15.17 -5.05 8.67
C GLY A 44 14.17 -5.96 9.36
N GLU A 45 13.16 -6.47 8.63
CA GLU A 45 11.94 -7.06 9.19
C GLU A 45 12.27 -8.14 10.22
N GLY A 46 13.31 -8.96 9.94
CA GLY A 46 13.85 -9.97 10.86
C GLY A 46 14.52 -9.44 12.13
N ALA A 47 15.21 -8.29 12.06
CA ALA A 47 15.95 -7.69 13.17
C ALA A 47 15.04 -6.97 14.17
N VAL A 48 13.87 -6.51 13.71
CA VAL A 48 12.86 -5.84 14.55
C VAL A 48 11.77 -6.77 15.06
N LEU A 49 11.82 -8.08 14.72
CA LEU A 49 10.79 -9.04 15.14
C LEU A 49 10.63 -9.11 16.67
N GLY A 50 11.71 -8.94 17.43
CA GLY A 50 11.65 -8.91 18.89
C GLY A 50 10.79 -7.76 19.41
N ASP A 51 10.94 -6.57 18.83
CA ASP A 51 10.15 -5.38 19.19
C ASP A 51 8.69 -5.53 18.74
N LEU A 52 8.46 -6.18 17.60
CA LEU A 52 7.12 -6.39 17.01
C LEU A 52 6.34 -7.55 17.66
N ALA A 53 7.02 -8.54 18.24
CA ALA A 53 6.42 -9.76 18.78
C ALA A 53 5.87 -9.62 20.21
N SER A 54 6.06 -8.48 20.86
CA SER A 54 5.49 -8.26 22.20
C SER A 54 3.98 -8.03 22.15
N ASP A 55 3.25 -8.63 23.09
CA ASP A 55 1.79 -8.48 23.19
C ASP A 55 1.34 -7.01 23.43
N GLN A 56 2.27 -6.14 23.86
CA GLN A 56 2.03 -4.73 24.14
C GLN A 56 2.34 -3.80 22.95
N ALA A 57 3.08 -4.28 21.94
CA ALA A 57 3.54 -3.47 20.80
C ALA A 57 2.37 -2.84 20.00
N GLY A 58 1.22 -3.51 19.97
CA GLY A 58 0.01 -3.01 19.34
C GLY A 58 -0.52 -1.73 19.99
N GLY A 59 -0.85 -1.84 21.28
CA GLY A 59 -1.41 -0.73 22.06
C GLY A 59 -0.45 0.44 22.23
N ASP A 60 0.85 0.15 22.40
CA ASP A 60 1.87 1.20 22.51
C ASP A 60 1.99 1.99 21.21
N ALA A 61 1.92 1.33 20.06
CA ALA A 61 1.93 1.99 18.76
C ALA A 61 0.67 2.83 18.52
N ASP A 62 -0.50 2.37 18.96
CA ASP A 62 -1.74 3.15 18.83
C ASP A 62 -1.71 4.40 19.73
N LEU A 63 -1.22 4.27 20.96
CA LEU A 63 -1.02 5.38 21.89
C LEU A 63 0.01 6.38 21.35
N VAL A 64 1.19 5.91 20.94
CA VAL A 64 2.23 6.77 20.34
C VAL A 64 1.69 7.44 19.07
N ALA A 65 0.95 6.72 18.22
CA ALA A 65 0.38 7.29 17.00
C ALA A 65 -0.63 8.43 17.28
N ALA A 66 -1.39 8.36 18.37
CA ALA A 66 -2.30 9.42 18.79
C ALA A 66 -1.56 10.66 19.30
N LEU A 67 -0.36 10.48 19.85
CA LEU A 67 0.51 11.55 20.35
C LEU A 67 1.42 12.16 19.28
N LEU A 68 1.54 11.51 18.11
CA LEU A 68 2.23 12.10 16.96
C LEU A 68 1.46 13.35 16.50
N ALA A 69 1.90 14.51 16.97
CA ALA A 69 1.55 15.78 16.37
C ALA A 69 2.21 15.90 14.98
N TRP A 70 1.71 16.80 14.13
CA TRP A 70 2.31 17.15 12.83
C TRP A 70 3.61 17.96 12.98
N GLU A 71 4.46 17.55 13.93
CA GLU A 71 5.77 18.12 14.16
C GLU A 71 6.77 17.58 13.12
N PRO A 72 7.70 18.42 12.63
CA PRO A 72 8.69 18.03 11.63
C PRO A 72 9.72 17.02 12.17
N ARG A 73 9.87 16.94 13.49
CA ARG A 73 10.73 15.98 14.18
C ARG A 73 9.95 15.30 15.30
N VAL A 74 10.17 14.00 15.44
CA VAL A 74 9.56 13.16 16.46
C VAL A 74 10.64 12.75 17.45
N GLU A 75 10.56 13.31 18.65
CA GLU A 75 11.52 13.07 19.73
C GLU A 75 11.04 11.98 20.69
N VAL A 76 11.87 10.95 20.90
CA VAL A 76 11.52 9.81 21.75
C VAL A 76 11.28 10.22 23.20
N GLY A 77 12.06 11.19 23.71
CA GLY A 77 11.95 11.66 25.09
C GLY A 77 10.63 12.37 25.37
N ASP A 78 10.14 13.15 24.42
CA ASP A 78 8.87 13.86 24.54
C ASP A 78 7.70 12.89 24.48
N LEU A 79 7.72 11.96 23.52
CA LEU A 79 6.73 10.88 23.44
C LEU A 79 6.72 10.02 24.71
N ALA A 80 7.88 9.69 25.29
CA ALA A 80 7.94 8.94 26.55
C ALA A 80 7.28 9.69 27.70
N ARG A 81 7.54 11.00 27.81
CA ARG A 81 6.95 11.86 28.84
C ARG A 81 5.44 12.03 28.69
N GLU A 82 4.95 12.17 27.46
CA GLU A 82 3.51 12.36 27.18
C GLU A 82 2.71 11.06 27.26
N SER A 83 3.28 9.94 26.79
CA SER A 83 2.63 8.63 26.81
C SER A 83 2.74 7.92 28.17
N GLY A 84 3.70 8.30 29.01
CA GLY A 84 4.08 7.57 30.21
C GLY A 84 4.81 6.25 29.94
N LEU A 85 5.18 5.97 28.68
CA LEU A 85 5.95 4.79 28.30
C LEU A 85 7.45 5.00 28.54
N THR A 86 8.19 3.90 28.68
CA THR A 86 9.66 3.98 28.67
C THR A 86 10.17 4.31 27.27
N PRO A 87 11.33 4.96 27.13
CA PRO A 87 11.94 5.24 25.83
C PRO A 87 12.11 4.00 24.94
N GLU A 88 12.34 2.84 25.53
CA GLU A 88 12.46 1.55 24.83
C GLU A 88 11.13 1.13 24.20
N ARG A 89 10.02 1.27 24.94
CA ARG A 89 8.68 0.97 24.44
C ARG A 89 8.24 1.95 23.35
N VAL A 90 8.59 3.23 23.50
CA VAL A 90 8.38 4.24 22.45
C VAL A 90 9.15 3.88 21.18
N ARG A 91 10.41 3.46 21.28
CA ARG A 91 11.20 3.01 20.13
C ARG A 91 10.56 1.80 19.44
N ALA A 92 10.12 0.80 20.20
CA ALA A 92 9.42 -0.37 19.65
C ALA A 92 8.11 0.03 18.93
N ALA A 93 7.33 0.95 19.52
CA ALA A 93 6.14 1.51 18.91
C ALA A 93 6.44 2.27 17.59
N LEU A 94 7.47 3.12 17.57
CA LEU A 94 7.90 3.84 16.37
C LEU A 94 8.40 2.91 15.27
N VAL A 95 9.09 1.82 15.63
CA VAL A 95 9.48 0.75 14.69
C VAL A 95 8.24 0.13 14.04
N ARG A 96 7.21 -0.21 14.83
CA ARG A 96 5.93 -0.73 14.32
C ARG A 96 5.21 0.28 13.41
N LEU A 97 5.22 1.56 13.75
CA LEU A 97 4.63 2.61 12.90
C LEU A 97 5.44 2.82 11.61
N GLY A 98 6.76 2.65 11.68
CA GLY A 98 7.66 2.68 10.52
C GLY A 98 7.35 1.56 9.52
N THR A 99 7.09 0.33 9.98
CA THR A 99 6.71 -0.78 9.09
C THR A 99 5.35 -0.57 8.43
N ALA A 100 4.41 0.10 9.11
CA ALA A 100 3.14 0.55 8.54
C ALA A 100 3.28 1.77 7.61
N GLY A 101 4.50 2.31 7.46
CA GLY A 101 4.79 3.47 6.62
C GLY A 101 4.17 4.76 7.12
N ARG A 102 3.96 4.89 8.44
CA ARG A 102 3.43 6.06 9.16
C ARG A 102 4.52 7.01 9.67
N ILE A 103 5.74 6.51 9.81
CA ILE A 103 6.92 7.23 10.30
C ILE A 103 8.12 6.88 9.40
N GLY A 104 9.03 7.83 9.22
CA GLY A 104 10.37 7.60 8.68
C GLY A 104 11.46 7.96 9.69
N TYR A 105 12.70 7.60 9.39
CA TYR A 105 13.87 7.99 10.19
C TYR A 105 14.89 8.70 9.29
N ASP A 106 15.33 9.89 9.69
CA ASP A 106 16.40 10.62 9.02
C ASP A 106 17.73 10.34 9.72
N VAL A 107 18.62 9.64 9.03
CA VAL A 107 19.95 9.26 9.54
C VAL A 107 20.88 10.45 9.76
N ALA A 108 20.68 11.55 9.04
CA ALA A 108 21.51 12.75 9.16
C ALA A 108 21.08 13.60 10.35
N GLU A 109 19.77 13.71 10.57
CA GLU A 109 19.21 14.43 11.72
C GLU A 109 19.12 13.58 12.99
N ALA A 110 19.38 12.27 12.87
CA ALA A 110 19.22 11.27 13.92
C ALA A 110 17.84 11.34 14.62
N ALA A 111 16.79 11.58 13.83
CA ALA A 111 15.44 11.82 14.32
C ALA A 111 14.40 11.07 13.50
N TYR A 112 13.32 10.66 14.16
CA TYR A 112 12.12 10.19 13.49
C TYR A 112 11.37 11.39 12.89
N PHE A 113 10.66 11.16 11.78
CA PHE A 113 9.81 12.17 11.16
C PHE A 113 8.48 11.55 10.74
N HIS A 114 7.43 12.35 10.74
CA HIS A 114 6.11 11.90 10.31
C HIS A 114 6.11 11.56 8.81
N ARG A 115 5.62 10.38 8.46
CA ARG A 115 5.51 9.93 7.07
C ARG A 115 4.14 9.32 6.89
N GLU A 116 3.15 10.06 6.43
CA GLU A 116 1.94 9.41 5.93
C GLU A 116 2.18 8.93 4.50
N LEU A 117 2.16 7.61 4.28
CA LEU A 117 1.88 7.11 2.95
C LEU A 117 0.51 7.67 2.52
N PRO A 118 0.43 8.49 1.46
CA PRO A 118 -0.85 9.10 1.10
C PRO A 118 -1.88 8.02 0.82
N TYR A 119 -2.95 7.98 1.62
CA TYR A 119 -4.13 7.18 1.30
C TYR A 119 -4.89 7.91 0.20
N ASP A 120 -4.77 7.41 -1.01
CA ASP A 120 -5.42 7.98 -2.17
C ASP A 120 -6.54 7.05 -2.60
N THR A 121 -7.76 7.38 -2.17
CA THR A 121 -8.99 6.64 -2.47
C THR A 121 -9.20 6.42 -3.97
N GLY A 122 -8.69 7.31 -4.84
CA GLY A 122 -8.77 7.16 -6.30
C GLY A 122 -7.59 6.42 -6.94
N ARG A 123 -6.59 6.00 -6.16
CA ARG A 123 -5.39 5.31 -6.67
C ARG A 123 -5.73 3.94 -7.25
N VAL A 124 -6.71 3.26 -6.68
CA VAL A 124 -7.18 1.98 -7.20
C VAL A 124 -7.78 2.16 -8.59
N GLU A 125 -8.62 3.17 -8.81
CA GLU A 125 -9.25 3.44 -10.11
C GLU A 125 -8.23 3.98 -11.13
N ARG A 126 -7.29 4.84 -10.73
CA ARG A 126 -6.23 5.35 -11.63
C ARG A 126 -5.26 4.24 -12.06
N MET A 127 -4.91 3.33 -11.15
CA MET A 127 -4.01 2.20 -11.46
C MET A 127 -4.71 1.04 -12.18
N ASN A 128 -6.04 1.03 -12.20
CA ASN A 128 -6.84 -0.03 -12.83
C ASN A 128 -7.86 0.54 -13.84
N PRO A 129 -7.42 1.00 -15.04
CA PRO A 129 -8.30 1.60 -16.03
C PRO A 129 -9.53 0.75 -16.40
N ARG A 130 -9.39 -0.60 -16.41
CA ARG A 130 -10.51 -1.52 -16.68
C ARG A 130 -11.57 -1.50 -15.59
N LEU A 131 -11.18 -1.31 -14.32
CA LEU A 131 -12.09 -1.17 -13.19
C LEU A 131 -12.82 0.17 -13.24
N ARG A 132 -12.08 1.27 -13.46
CA ARG A 132 -12.64 2.60 -13.65
C ARG A 132 -13.69 2.62 -14.76
N ASP A 133 -13.34 2.09 -15.93
CA ASP A 133 -14.25 2.05 -17.07
C ASP A 133 -15.46 1.14 -16.84
N ALA A 134 -15.30 0.03 -16.11
CA ALA A 134 -16.41 -0.84 -15.74
C ALA A 134 -17.42 -0.13 -14.81
N ARG A 135 -16.91 0.68 -13.86
CA ARG A 135 -17.73 1.53 -12.98
C ARG A 135 -18.52 2.55 -13.81
N ALA A 136 -17.84 3.25 -14.73
CA ALA A 136 -18.48 4.24 -15.60
C ALA A 136 -19.60 3.63 -16.48
N LEU A 137 -19.47 2.37 -16.89
CA LEU A 137 -20.52 1.66 -17.62
C LEU A 137 -21.75 1.36 -16.74
N LEU A 138 -21.54 1.05 -15.45
CA LEU A 138 -22.65 0.85 -14.50
C LEU A 138 -23.32 2.15 -14.15
N ASP A 139 -22.55 3.18 -13.83
CA ASP A 139 -23.06 4.48 -13.39
C ASP A 139 -23.77 5.21 -14.54
N GLY A 140 -23.48 4.84 -15.79
CA GLY A 140 -24.19 5.30 -16.99
C GLY A 140 -25.33 4.38 -17.46
N ASP A 141 -25.78 3.42 -16.64
CA ASP A 141 -26.85 2.46 -16.95
C ASP A 141 -26.68 1.74 -18.30
N ARG A 142 -25.43 1.44 -18.66
CA ARG A 142 -25.08 0.84 -19.96
C ARG A 142 -25.14 -0.68 -19.95
N VAL A 143 -25.51 -1.28 -18.83
CA VAL A 143 -25.54 -2.74 -18.63
C VAL A 143 -26.99 -3.19 -18.53
N THR A 144 -27.42 -4.02 -19.47
CA THR A 144 -28.80 -4.52 -19.53
C THR A 144 -28.80 -6.05 -19.52
N PRO A 145 -29.49 -6.70 -18.57
CA PRO A 145 -29.75 -8.13 -18.64
C PRO A 145 -30.51 -8.50 -19.92
N ASP A 146 -30.16 -9.63 -20.52
CA ASP A 146 -30.77 -10.14 -21.77
C ASP A 146 -30.82 -11.68 -21.69
N GLY A 147 -31.84 -12.21 -20.99
CA GLY A 147 -31.97 -13.64 -20.71
C GLY A 147 -30.79 -14.19 -19.89
N ASP A 148 -30.07 -15.16 -20.45
CA ASP A 148 -28.87 -15.76 -19.84
C ASP A 148 -27.58 -14.97 -20.11
N ARG A 149 -27.71 -13.77 -20.69
CA ARG A 149 -26.61 -12.88 -21.10
C ARG A 149 -26.81 -11.47 -20.56
N TYR A 150 -25.79 -10.65 -20.77
CA TYR A 150 -25.84 -9.21 -20.59
C TYR A 150 -25.48 -8.50 -21.89
N ARG A 151 -26.14 -7.39 -22.16
CA ARG A 151 -25.77 -6.41 -23.18
C ARG A 151 -25.10 -5.22 -22.51
N VAL A 152 -23.91 -4.85 -22.99
CA VAL A 152 -23.20 -3.66 -22.49
C VAL A 152 -22.94 -2.70 -23.63
N ALA A 153 -23.54 -1.52 -23.57
CA ALA A 153 -23.39 -0.49 -24.60
C ALA A 153 -22.13 0.36 -24.35
N GLY A 154 -21.07 0.14 -25.15
CA GLY A 154 -19.81 0.89 -25.06
C GLY A 154 -19.56 1.80 -26.26
N GLY A 155 -18.38 2.43 -26.31
CA GLY A 155 -18.02 3.39 -27.37
C GLY A 155 -17.92 2.81 -28.79
N GLY A 156 -17.72 1.49 -28.91
CA GLY A 156 -17.67 0.79 -30.21
C GLY A 156 -18.93 -0.02 -30.54
N GLY A 157 -20.04 0.20 -29.83
CA GLY A 157 -21.30 -0.52 -30.03
C GLY A 157 -21.72 -1.36 -28.81
N THR A 158 -22.63 -2.29 -29.03
CA THR A 158 -23.19 -3.16 -27.99
C THR A 158 -22.46 -4.49 -27.93
N TYR A 159 -21.92 -4.83 -26.77
CA TYR A 159 -21.22 -6.08 -26.53
C TYR A 159 -22.12 -7.08 -25.80
N GLN A 160 -21.97 -8.36 -26.13
CA GLN A 160 -22.70 -9.46 -25.53
C GLN A 160 -21.78 -10.18 -24.53
N ILE A 161 -22.27 -10.41 -23.32
CA ILE A 161 -21.53 -11.01 -22.21
C ILE A 161 -22.29 -12.24 -21.72
N ARG A 162 -21.57 -13.33 -21.44
CA ARG A 162 -22.10 -14.50 -20.74
C ARG A 162 -21.27 -14.73 -19.48
N LEU A 163 -21.92 -14.75 -18.32
CA LEU A 163 -21.26 -14.88 -17.02
C LEU A 163 -21.15 -16.35 -16.55
N VAL A 164 -20.57 -17.21 -17.39
CA VAL A 164 -20.26 -18.59 -17.03
C VAL A 164 -18.75 -18.71 -16.81
N GLY A 165 -18.33 -19.28 -15.66
CA GLY A 165 -16.93 -19.30 -15.23
C GLY A 165 -16.38 -17.88 -15.06
N ASP A 166 -15.22 -17.60 -15.66
CA ASP A 166 -14.60 -16.26 -15.64
C ASP A 166 -15.33 -15.21 -16.50
N GLY A 167 -16.36 -15.65 -17.24
CA GLY A 167 -17.18 -14.82 -18.12
C GLY A 167 -16.56 -14.61 -19.51
N THR A 168 -17.40 -14.45 -20.53
CA THR A 168 -16.98 -14.23 -21.92
C THR A 168 -17.59 -12.95 -22.47
N CYS A 169 -16.95 -12.35 -23.49
CA CYS A 169 -17.46 -11.11 -24.11
C CYS A 169 -17.15 -11.06 -25.61
N THR A 170 -17.98 -10.36 -26.39
CA THR A 170 -17.75 -10.13 -27.83
C THR A 170 -16.81 -8.95 -28.15
N CYS A 171 -16.14 -8.37 -27.15
CA CYS A 171 -15.22 -7.26 -27.40
C CYS A 171 -13.83 -7.74 -27.86
N GLU A 172 -13.09 -6.85 -28.52
CA GLU A 172 -11.75 -7.11 -29.06
C GLU A 172 -10.76 -7.60 -27.98
N TRP A 173 -10.81 -7.02 -26.77
CA TRP A 173 -9.95 -7.46 -25.67
C TRP A 173 -10.12 -8.95 -25.37
N TRP A 174 -11.38 -9.41 -25.31
CA TRP A 174 -11.68 -10.81 -25.09
C TRP A 174 -11.28 -11.68 -26.29
N ALA A 175 -11.57 -11.23 -27.51
CA ALA A 175 -11.15 -11.94 -28.72
C ALA A 175 -9.64 -12.22 -28.74
N LYS A 176 -8.84 -11.25 -28.29
CA LYS A 176 -7.37 -11.33 -28.26
C LYS A 176 -6.81 -12.12 -27.07
N HIS A 177 -7.41 -12.04 -25.88
CA HIS A 177 -6.78 -12.56 -24.66
C HIS A 177 -7.54 -13.73 -24.00
N ARG A 178 -8.82 -13.94 -24.34
CA ARG A 178 -9.66 -15.06 -23.87
C ARG A 178 -9.56 -15.34 -22.37
N GLY A 179 -9.51 -14.30 -21.54
CA GLY A 179 -9.43 -14.41 -20.08
C GLY A 179 -8.02 -14.49 -19.49
N GLY A 180 -6.98 -14.79 -20.29
CA GLY A 180 -5.60 -14.94 -19.82
C GLY A 180 -4.95 -13.68 -19.25
N ARG A 181 -5.60 -12.51 -19.33
CA ARG A 181 -5.20 -11.25 -18.67
C ARG A 181 -6.29 -10.67 -17.78
N GLY A 182 -7.18 -11.52 -17.27
CA GLY A 182 -8.36 -11.13 -16.50
C GLY A 182 -9.49 -10.53 -17.35
N PRO A 183 -10.63 -10.21 -16.72
CA PRO A 183 -11.83 -9.78 -17.42
C PRO A 183 -11.61 -8.44 -18.16
N CYS A 184 -12.35 -8.26 -19.26
CA CYS A 184 -12.49 -6.93 -19.86
C CYS A 184 -13.44 -6.08 -19.00
N LYS A 185 -13.47 -4.76 -19.26
CA LYS A 185 -14.38 -3.84 -18.56
C LYS A 185 -15.86 -4.23 -18.66
N HIS A 186 -16.28 -4.85 -19.76
CA HIS A 186 -17.69 -5.25 -19.95
C HIS A 186 -18.07 -6.47 -19.10
N VAL A 187 -17.21 -7.50 -19.05
CA VAL A 187 -17.41 -8.66 -18.16
C VAL A 187 -17.43 -8.18 -16.71
N LEU A 188 -16.48 -7.32 -16.34
CA LEU A 188 -16.40 -6.77 -14.99
C LEU A 188 -17.64 -5.94 -14.61
N ALA A 189 -18.15 -5.11 -15.52
CA ALA A 189 -19.39 -4.37 -15.31
C ALA A 189 -20.60 -5.29 -15.15
N ALA A 190 -20.74 -6.31 -16.00
CA ALA A 190 -21.82 -7.30 -15.87
C ALA A 190 -21.74 -8.11 -14.56
N GLN A 191 -20.54 -8.50 -14.12
CA GLN A 191 -20.33 -9.16 -12.82
C GLN A 191 -20.75 -8.27 -11.65
N MET A 192 -20.41 -6.98 -11.69
CA MET A 192 -20.82 -6.02 -10.67
C MET A 192 -22.34 -5.78 -10.67
N HIS A 193 -22.96 -5.68 -11.84
CA HIS A 193 -24.42 -5.56 -11.98
C HIS A 193 -25.11 -6.78 -11.37
N ALA A 194 -24.69 -8.00 -11.72
CA ALA A 194 -25.24 -9.25 -11.19
C ALA A 194 -25.12 -9.35 -9.66
N ARG A 195 -24.01 -8.89 -9.10
CA ARG A 195 -23.83 -8.84 -7.63
C ARG A 195 -24.78 -7.85 -6.97
N ARG A 196 -24.98 -6.67 -7.55
CA ARG A 196 -25.92 -5.65 -7.04
C ARG A 196 -27.36 -6.17 -7.03
N THR A 197 -27.79 -6.85 -8.08
CA THR A 197 -29.15 -7.40 -8.17
C THR A 197 -29.39 -8.51 -7.14
N VAL A 198 -28.45 -9.44 -6.99
CA VAL A 198 -28.55 -10.52 -5.98
C VAL A 198 -28.58 -9.97 -4.55
N THR A 199 -27.80 -8.93 -4.25
CA THR A 199 -27.83 -8.28 -2.93
C THR A 199 -29.18 -7.60 -2.68
N ALA A 200 -29.70 -6.84 -3.65
CA ALA A 200 -31.00 -6.18 -3.53
C ALA A 200 -32.17 -7.17 -3.35
N GLU A 201 -32.15 -8.30 -4.07
CA GLU A 201 -33.16 -9.36 -3.90
C GLU A 201 -33.11 -9.99 -2.50
N LYS A 202 -31.93 -10.20 -1.93
CA LYS A 202 -31.78 -10.73 -0.55
C LYS A 202 -32.25 -9.74 0.51
N GLU A 203 -32.06 -8.45 0.29
CA GLU A 203 -32.53 -7.40 1.20
C GLU A 203 -34.04 -7.22 1.13
N ALA A 204 -34.66 -7.37 -0.06
CA ALA A 204 -36.10 -7.29 -0.23
C ALA A 204 -36.89 -8.48 0.35
N VAL A 205 -36.22 -9.61 0.62
CA VAL A 205 -36.81 -10.84 1.20
C VAL A 205 -36.64 -10.91 2.73
N ARG A 206 -35.87 -9.99 3.33
CA ARG A 206 -35.70 -9.84 4.79
C ARG A 206 -36.73 -8.90 5.38
#